data_AF-M2ZUT0-F1
#
_entry.id   AF-M2ZUT0-F1
#
_cell.length_a   1.000
_cell.length_b   1.000
_cell.length_c   1.000
_cell.angle_alpha   90.00
_cell.angle_beta   90.00
_cell.angle_gamma   90.00
#
_symmetry.space_group_name_H-M   'P 1'
#
loop_
_entity.id
_entity.type
_entity.pdbx_description
1 polymer ?
#
loop_
_entity_poly.entity_id
_entity_poly.type
_entity_poly.pdbx_seq_one_letter_code
_entity_poly.pdbx_strand_id
1 'polypeptide(L)'
;MRALTWHGKRDVRVETVPDPRLEEPTDVIVRVTSTGICGSDLHLYEVLGPFLDPGDILGHEAMGVVEETGPDVTALAPGDRVVVPFNVSCGTCHMCGQGLQSQCETTQVRERGMGAALFGYSKLYGQVPGGQAEFLRVPFGNTLPVKVPHGPPDERYVYLSDVLPTAWQAVEYAAIPPGGTVTVLGLGPIGDMSARIALHRGASLVIGVDLVPERLARAAARGVTVLDLRAHTETGDDVVTAIRDLTQGRGTDAVIDAVGMEAHGAPAGKAAHQLVGMLPDAWARPLMERAGVDRLAALHTAIEAVRRGGTVSLSGVYGGMLDPMPMMTMFDKQIQLRMGQANVRRWVDGILPLLDDADPLGVEGFATHVLPLEEGPKAYRTFQAKVDGMVKTLLKPGAAA
;
A
#
# COMPACT_ATOMS: atom_id res chain seq x y z
N MET A 1 -17.01 -14.31 -14.95
CA MET A 1 -17.01 -12.96 -14.36
C MET A 1 -16.07 -12.05 -15.14
N ARG A 2 -16.24 -10.74 -15.03
CA ARG A 2 -15.32 -9.73 -15.55
C ARG A 2 -14.24 -9.44 -14.50
N ALA A 3 -12.99 -9.32 -14.95
CA ALA A 3 -11.84 -9.06 -14.10
C ALA A 3 -10.77 -8.23 -14.82
N LEU A 4 -10.05 -7.39 -14.08
CA LEU A 4 -8.88 -6.68 -14.59
C LEU A 4 -7.66 -7.62 -14.53
N THR A 5 -7.15 -7.97 -15.71
CA THR A 5 -6.06 -8.92 -15.90
C THR A 5 -4.82 -8.24 -16.44
N TRP A 6 -3.66 -8.74 -16.04
CA TRP A 6 -2.36 -8.32 -16.57
C TRP A 6 -2.04 -9.04 -17.88
N HIS A 7 -1.51 -8.34 -18.90
CA HIS A 7 -1.14 -8.92 -20.20
C HIS A 7 0.28 -8.57 -20.65
N GLY A 8 1.00 -7.80 -19.85
CA GLY A 8 2.32 -7.32 -20.19
C GLY A 8 2.62 -6.02 -19.47
N LYS A 9 3.87 -5.58 -19.60
CA LYS A 9 4.28 -4.27 -19.09
C LYS A 9 3.39 -3.18 -19.68
N ARG A 10 2.74 -2.43 -18.80
CA ARG A 10 1.77 -1.38 -19.11
C ARG A 10 0.51 -1.82 -19.88
N ASP A 11 0.21 -3.11 -19.93
CA ASP A 11 -0.94 -3.67 -20.60
C ASP A 11 -1.80 -4.44 -19.60
N VAL A 12 -2.90 -3.82 -19.17
CA VAL A 12 -3.94 -4.44 -18.35
C VAL A 12 -5.26 -4.28 -19.07
N ARG A 13 -6.13 -5.28 -18.98
CA ARG A 13 -7.38 -5.36 -19.74
C ARG A 13 -8.48 -5.89 -18.84
N VAL A 14 -9.73 -5.54 -19.15
CA VAL A 14 -10.86 -6.20 -18.50
C VAL A 14 -11.28 -7.37 -19.38
N GLU A 15 -11.11 -8.59 -18.88
CA GLU A 15 -11.44 -9.81 -19.59
C GLU A 15 -12.56 -10.58 -18.89
N THR A 16 -13.21 -11.47 -19.64
CA THR A 16 -14.13 -12.46 -19.08
C THR A 16 -13.32 -13.70 -18.69
N VAL A 17 -13.30 -14.00 -17.39
CA VAL A 17 -12.61 -15.15 -16.79
C VAL A 17 -13.62 -16.08 -16.12
N PRO A 18 -13.27 -17.35 -15.83
CA PRO A 18 -14.14 -18.23 -15.05
C PRO A 18 -14.52 -17.62 -13.70
N ASP A 19 -15.75 -17.89 -13.24
CA ASP A 19 -16.17 -17.50 -11.90
C ASP A 19 -15.33 -18.26 -10.85
N PRO A 20 -14.96 -17.61 -9.73
CA PRO A 20 -14.29 -18.29 -8.65
C PRO A 20 -15.27 -19.28 -8.02
N ARG A 21 -14.72 -20.40 -7.54
CA ARG A 21 -15.47 -21.43 -6.82
C ARG A 21 -14.87 -21.61 -5.43
N LEU A 22 -15.66 -22.11 -4.50
CA LEU A 22 -15.13 -22.62 -3.24
C LEU A 22 -14.15 -23.76 -3.54
N GLU A 23 -12.93 -23.67 -3.00
CA GLU A 23 -11.93 -24.73 -3.11
C GLU A 23 -11.79 -25.48 -1.78
N GLU A 24 -11.90 -24.76 -0.67
CA GLU A 24 -11.83 -25.32 0.68
C GLU A 24 -13.14 -25.09 1.47
N PRO A 25 -13.47 -25.96 2.45
CA PRO A 25 -14.65 -25.82 3.30
C PRO A 25 -14.74 -24.49 4.07
N THR A 26 -13.61 -23.80 4.23
CA THR A 26 -13.50 -22.53 4.96
C THR A 26 -13.49 -21.30 4.05
N ASP A 27 -13.62 -21.48 2.73
CA ASP A 27 -13.64 -20.38 1.77
C ASP A 27 -14.98 -19.62 1.81
N VAL A 28 -14.94 -18.37 1.34
CA VAL A 28 -16.13 -17.61 0.95
C VAL A 28 -15.95 -17.04 -0.45
N ILE A 29 -17.05 -16.87 -1.18
CA ILE A 29 -17.10 -16.06 -2.40
C ILE A 29 -17.69 -14.71 -2.04
N VAL A 30 -16.95 -13.64 -2.35
CA VAL A 30 -17.38 -12.26 -2.15
C VAL A 30 -17.70 -11.67 -3.51
N ARG A 31 -18.93 -11.18 -3.69
CA ARG A 31 -19.28 -10.30 -4.80
C ARG A 31 -18.74 -8.90 -4.50
N VAL A 32 -17.73 -8.48 -5.25
CA VAL A 32 -17.00 -7.25 -5.01
C VAL A 32 -17.89 -6.06 -5.40
N THR A 33 -18.06 -5.13 -4.47
CA THR A 33 -18.82 -3.89 -4.70
C THR A 33 -17.91 -2.69 -4.90
N SER A 34 -16.70 -2.74 -4.33
CA SER A 34 -15.68 -1.71 -4.49
C SER A 34 -14.29 -2.31 -4.35
N THR A 35 -13.37 -1.88 -5.21
CA THR A 35 -11.96 -2.29 -5.14
C THR A 35 -11.02 -1.15 -5.49
N GLY A 36 -9.95 -0.99 -4.73
CA GLY A 36 -8.95 0.05 -4.96
C GLY A 36 -7.95 -0.29 -6.07
N ILE A 37 -7.34 0.78 -6.62
CA ILE A 37 -6.02 0.72 -7.26
C ILE A 37 -5.01 1.27 -6.25
N CYS A 38 -3.96 0.50 -5.98
CA CYS A 38 -2.89 0.85 -5.06
C CYS A 38 -1.61 1.26 -5.80
N GLY A 39 -0.72 1.98 -5.13
CA GLY A 39 0.62 2.28 -5.68
C GLY A 39 1.44 1.00 -5.93
N SER A 40 1.26 -0.03 -5.11
CA SER A 40 1.90 -1.34 -5.29
C SER A 40 1.43 -2.05 -6.57
N ASP A 41 0.20 -1.79 -7.06
CA ASP A 41 -0.25 -2.30 -8.35
C ASP A 41 0.54 -1.69 -9.52
N LEU A 42 1.07 -0.47 -9.36
CA LEU A 42 1.94 0.15 -10.37
C LEU A 42 3.29 -0.55 -10.46
N HIS A 43 3.75 -1.20 -9.39
CA HIS A 43 4.94 -2.05 -9.45
C HIS A 43 4.70 -3.27 -10.35
N LEU A 44 3.51 -3.88 -10.27
CA LEU A 44 3.07 -4.96 -11.18
C LEU A 44 2.95 -4.47 -12.63
N TYR A 45 2.43 -3.25 -12.80
CA TYR A 45 2.26 -2.59 -14.09
C TYR A 45 3.58 -2.27 -14.81
N GLU A 46 4.69 -2.07 -14.08
CA GLU A 46 5.95 -1.54 -14.62
C GLU A 46 7.20 -2.42 -14.45
N VAL A 47 7.45 -2.91 -13.23
CA VAL A 47 8.77 -3.45 -12.82
C VAL A 47 8.72 -4.93 -12.47
N LEU A 48 7.62 -5.42 -11.89
CA LEU A 48 7.45 -6.81 -11.47
C LEU A 48 6.90 -7.72 -12.57
N GLY A 49 6.86 -7.25 -13.83
CA GLY A 49 6.43 -8.04 -14.98
C GLY A 49 7.04 -9.44 -15.07
N PRO A 50 8.35 -9.64 -14.78
CA PRO A 50 8.91 -10.98 -14.76
C PRO A 50 8.24 -11.94 -13.77
N PHE A 51 7.58 -11.46 -12.72
CA PHE A 51 6.93 -12.29 -11.70
C PHE A 51 5.41 -12.46 -11.92
N LEU A 52 4.91 -12.12 -13.10
CA LEU A 52 3.49 -12.22 -13.50
C LEU A 52 3.35 -13.10 -14.73
N ASP A 53 2.16 -13.65 -14.94
CA ASP A 53 1.75 -14.28 -16.20
C ASP A 53 0.60 -13.50 -16.84
N PRO A 54 0.52 -13.46 -18.18
CA PRO A 54 -0.67 -12.97 -18.85
C PRO A 54 -1.94 -13.69 -18.35
N GLY A 55 -2.94 -12.92 -17.96
CA GLY A 55 -4.20 -13.40 -17.36
C GLY A 55 -4.27 -13.31 -15.84
N ASP A 56 -3.17 -12.96 -15.15
CA ASP A 56 -3.21 -12.76 -13.69
C ASP A 56 -4.20 -11.65 -13.32
N ILE A 57 -5.14 -11.95 -12.42
CA ILE A 57 -6.16 -11.01 -11.94
C ILE A 57 -5.54 -10.12 -10.86
N LEU A 58 -5.61 -8.82 -11.05
CA LEU A 58 -4.95 -7.83 -10.19
C LEU A 58 -5.82 -7.37 -9.01
N GLY A 59 -5.19 -6.62 -8.09
CA GLY A 59 -5.86 -5.83 -7.07
C GLY A 59 -6.04 -6.54 -5.74
N HIS A 60 -5.84 -5.80 -4.67
CA HIS A 60 -5.78 -6.35 -3.30
C HIS A 60 -6.50 -5.47 -2.28
N GLU A 61 -7.35 -4.57 -2.76
CA GLU A 61 -8.05 -3.59 -1.95
C GLU A 61 -9.56 -3.72 -2.10
N ALA A 62 -10.09 -4.91 -1.84
CA ALA A 62 -11.47 -5.24 -2.14
C ALA A 62 -12.39 -5.21 -0.91
N MET A 63 -13.63 -4.81 -1.14
CA MET A 63 -14.75 -5.08 -0.26
C MET A 63 -15.98 -5.47 -1.07
N GLY A 64 -16.92 -6.12 -0.40
CA GLY A 64 -18.11 -6.62 -1.07
C GLY A 64 -19.13 -7.25 -0.15
N VAL A 65 -20.00 -8.03 -0.75
CA VAL A 65 -21.04 -8.80 -0.09
C VAL A 65 -20.70 -10.28 -0.22
N VAL A 66 -20.79 -11.03 0.87
CA VAL A 66 -20.65 -12.49 0.84
C VAL A 66 -21.78 -13.07 -0.02
N GLU A 67 -21.42 -13.78 -1.08
CA GLU A 67 -22.34 -14.41 -2.02
C GLU A 67 -22.55 -15.89 -1.66
N GLU A 68 -21.45 -16.58 -1.33
CA GLU A 68 -21.44 -18.01 -1.00
C GLU A 68 -20.44 -18.30 0.12
N THR A 69 -20.73 -19.30 0.96
CA THR A 69 -19.86 -19.74 2.06
C THR A 69 -19.62 -21.24 1.99
N GLY A 70 -18.39 -21.67 2.27
CA GLY A 70 -18.09 -23.07 2.51
C GLY A 70 -18.77 -23.60 3.79
N PRO A 71 -18.95 -24.93 3.90
CA PRO A 71 -19.70 -25.56 4.98
C PRO A 71 -19.09 -25.37 6.38
N ASP A 72 -17.80 -25.04 6.48
CA ASP A 72 -17.11 -24.83 7.77
C ASP A 72 -17.04 -23.34 8.15
N VAL A 73 -17.67 -22.45 7.38
CA VAL A 73 -17.77 -21.02 7.71
C VAL A 73 -18.95 -20.79 8.65
N THR A 74 -18.66 -20.20 9.80
CA THR A 74 -19.61 -19.92 10.89
C THR A 74 -19.67 -18.45 11.29
N ALA A 75 -18.64 -17.66 10.98
CA ALA A 75 -18.59 -16.24 11.33
C ALA A 75 -19.32 -15.32 10.34
N LEU A 76 -19.60 -15.82 9.13
CA LEU A 76 -20.20 -15.07 8.02
C LEU A 76 -21.35 -15.86 7.40
N ALA A 77 -22.30 -15.15 6.80
CA ALA A 77 -23.36 -15.71 5.98
C ALA A 77 -23.54 -14.91 4.68
N PRO A 78 -24.14 -15.51 3.63
CA PRO A 78 -24.53 -14.76 2.44
C PRO A 78 -25.34 -13.50 2.79
N GLY A 79 -25.00 -12.39 2.15
CA GLY A 79 -25.56 -11.07 2.43
C GLY A 79 -24.72 -10.21 3.38
N ASP A 80 -23.78 -10.77 4.15
CA ASP A 80 -22.90 -9.98 5.01
C ASP A 80 -21.96 -9.08 4.18
N ARG A 81 -21.74 -7.85 4.63
CA ARG A 81 -20.73 -6.95 4.05
C ARG A 81 -19.37 -7.20 4.68
N VAL A 82 -18.35 -7.35 3.84
CA VAL A 82 -16.98 -7.64 4.28
C VAL A 82 -15.95 -6.81 3.53
N VAL A 83 -14.91 -6.39 4.24
CA VAL A 83 -13.67 -5.88 3.67
C VAL A 83 -12.64 -7.01 3.70
N VAL A 84 -11.83 -7.14 2.64
CA VAL A 84 -10.84 -8.21 2.49
C VAL A 84 -9.44 -7.65 2.72
N PRO A 85 -8.78 -7.97 3.85
CA PRO A 85 -7.37 -7.66 4.04
C PRO A 85 -6.49 -8.19 2.91
N PHE A 86 -5.51 -7.40 2.45
CA PHE A 86 -4.64 -7.83 1.35
C PHE A 86 -3.74 -9.03 1.68
N ASN A 87 -3.38 -9.24 2.97
CA ASN A 87 -2.64 -10.42 3.41
C ASN A 87 -3.56 -11.63 3.48
N VAL A 88 -3.29 -12.67 2.70
CA VAL A 88 -3.97 -13.96 2.85
C VAL A 88 -3.45 -14.63 4.12
N SER A 89 -4.17 -14.52 5.23
CA SER A 89 -3.70 -14.96 6.55
C SER A 89 -4.74 -15.81 7.29
N CYS A 90 -4.27 -16.86 7.97
CA CYS A 90 -5.16 -17.86 8.59
C CYS A 90 -5.78 -17.40 9.93
N GLY A 91 -5.17 -16.42 10.59
CA GLY A 91 -5.61 -15.93 11.89
C GLY A 91 -5.26 -16.84 13.09
N THR A 92 -4.66 -18.02 12.87
CA THR A 92 -4.49 -19.04 13.93
C THR A 92 -3.06 -19.55 14.10
N CYS A 93 -2.16 -19.36 13.13
CA CYS A 93 -0.74 -19.74 13.28
C CYS A 93 -0.01 -18.88 14.32
N HIS A 94 1.23 -19.26 14.67
CA HIS A 94 2.01 -18.56 15.69
C HIS A 94 2.15 -17.06 15.37
N MET A 95 2.53 -16.73 14.12
CA MET A 95 2.70 -15.36 13.68
C MET A 95 1.39 -14.57 13.68
N CYS A 96 0.29 -15.17 13.21
CA CYS A 96 -1.03 -14.53 13.28
C CYS A 96 -1.45 -14.24 14.73
N GLY A 97 -1.19 -15.16 15.66
CA GLY A 97 -1.47 -14.98 17.09
C GLY A 97 -0.65 -13.87 17.75
N GLN A 98 0.48 -13.47 17.15
CA GLN A 98 1.28 -12.30 17.57
C GLN A 98 0.87 -11.00 16.84
N GLY A 99 -0.14 -11.05 15.97
CA GLY A 99 -0.54 -9.91 15.14
C GLY A 99 0.44 -9.60 14.00
N LEU A 100 1.16 -10.62 13.52
CA LEU A 100 2.08 -10.55 12.38
C LEU A 100 1.49 -11.26 11.16
N GLN A 101 0.31 -10.82 10.71
CA GLN A 101 -0.42 -11.49 9.61
C GLN A 101 0.33 -11.47 8.28
N SER A 102 1.19 -10.48 8.03
CA SER A 102 2.09 -10.46 6.87
C SER A 102 3.13 -11.59 6.89
N GLN A 103 3.33 -12.22 8.04
CA GLN A 103 4.24 -13.35 8.26
C GLN A 103 3.49 -14.66 8.54
N CYS A 104 2.22 -14.76 8.14
CA CYS A 104 1.41 -15.96 8.32
C CYS A 104 2.15 -17.23 7.84
N GLU A 105 2.35 -18.20 8.73
CA GLU A 105 3.13 -19.41 8.45
C GLU A 105 2.38 -20.37 7.52
N THR A 106 1.05 -20.35 7.55
CA THR A 106 0.17 -21.20 6.75
C THR A 106 0.22 -20.85 5.26
N THR A 107 0.37 -19.56 4.96
CA THR A 107 0.35 -19.03 3.58
C THR A 107 1.71 -18.47 3.19
N GLN A 108 2.76 -18.77 3.96
CA GLN A 108 4.10 -18.30 3.69
C GLN A 108 4.60 -18.86 2.35
N VAL A 109 5.12 -17.98 1.49
CA VAL A 109 5.64 -18.34 0.17
C VAL A 109 7.11 -18.76 0.29
N ARG A 110 7.33 -19.97 0.82
CA ARG A 110 8.65 -20.49 1.22
C ARG A 110 9.60 -20.67 0.05
N GLU A 111 9.08 -21.08 -1.11
CA GLU A 111 9.83 -21.26 -2.34
C GLU A 111 10.44 -19.97 -2.89
N ARG A 112 9.93 -18.80 -2.42
CA ARG A 112 10.48 -17.48 -2.72
C ARG A 112 11.19 -16.83 -1.53
N GLY A 113 11.17 -17.47 -0.36
CA GLY A 113 11.69 -16.88 0.89
C GLY A 113 10.92 -15.63 1.33
N MET A 114 9.65 -15.50 0.91
CA MET A 114 8.81 -14.33 1.21
C MET A 114 7.86 -14.60 2.39
N GLY A 115 7.13 -13.57 2.80
CA GLY A 115 6.09 -13.64 3.82
C GLY A 115 4.82 -14.36 3.34
N ALA A 116 3.69 -14.01 3.96
CA ALA A 116 2.37 -14.52 3.60
C ALA A 116 1.99 -14.17 2.16
N ALA A 117 1.21 -15.04 1.51
CA ALA A 117 0.62 -14.76 0.21
C ALA A 117 -0.26 -13.49 0.23
N LEU A 118 -0.33 -12.80 -0.92
CA LEU A 118 -1.09 -11.57 -1.09
C LEU A 118 -2.08 -11.75 -2.26
N PHE A 119 -3.30 -11.23 -2.12
CA PHE A 119 -4.25 -11.20 -3.23
C PHE A 119 -3.72 -10.32 -4.37
N GLY A 120 -4.05 -10.67 -5.61
CA GLY A 120 -3.84 -9.83 -6.81
C GLY A 120 -2.42 -9.34 -7.02
N TYR A 121 -1.43 -10.08 -6.53
CA TYR A 121 -0.02 -9.71 -6.55
C TYR A 121 0.80 -10.69 -7.39
N SER A 122 2.13 -10.69 -7.25
CA SER A 122 3.03 -11.49 -8.08
C SER A 122 3.32 -12.89 -7.52
N LYS A 123 4.04 -13.71 -8.31
CA LYS A 123 4.61 -15.00 -7.90
C LYS A 123 5.52 -14.95 -6.67
N LEU A 124 6.05 -13.77 -6.33
CA LEU A 124 6.81 -13.59 -5.09
C LEU A 124 5.92 -13.80 -3.85
N TYR A 125 4.62 -13.54 -3.99
CA TYR A 125 3.64 -13.62 -2.91
C TYR A 125 2.47 -14.55 -3.27
N GLY A 126 2.77 -15.65 -3.98
CA GLY A 126 1.86 -16.77 -4.17
C GLY A 126 0.90 -16.66 -5.36
N GLN A 127 0.90 -15.54 -6.10
CA GLN A 127 0.09 -15.37 -7.32
C GLN A 127 -1.41 -15.67 -7.10
N VAL A 128 -1.94 -15.25 -5.95
CA VAL A 128 -3.35 -15.47 -5.60
C VAL A 128 -4.23 -14.49 -6.40
N PRO A 129 -5.33 -14.92 -7.04
CA PRO A 129 -6.22 -14.02 -7.79
C PRO A 129 -6.70 -12.81 -6.98
N GLY A 130 -6.70 -11.64 -7.61
CA GLY A 130 -7.06 -10.37 -6.99
C GLY A 130 -8.54 -9.98 -7.04
N GLY A 131 -8.85 -8.89 -6.34
CA GLY A 131 -10.19 -8.35 -6.15
C GLY A 131 -10.62 -7.26 -7.13
N GLN A 132 -9.80 -6.88 -8.12
CA GLN A 132 -10.27 -6.06 -9.25
C GLN A 132 -11.09 -6.89 -10.24
N ALA A 133 -12.19 -7.46 -9.74
CA ALA A 133 -13.07 -8.39 -10.44
C ALA A 133 -14.50 -8.29 -9.88
N GLU A 134 -15.48 -8.91 -10.54
CA GLU A 134 -16.87 -8.96 -10.01
C GLU A 134 -17.00 -9.88 -8.79
N PHE A 135 -16.19 -10.93 -8.70
CA PHE A 135 -16.17 -11.87 -7.59
C PHE A 135 -14.75 -12.21 -7.15
N LEU A 136 -14.58 -12.51 -5.87
CA LEU A 136 -13.30 -12.89 -5.27
C LEU A 136 -13.51 -14.09 -4.34
N ARG A 137 -12.67 -15.13 -4.49
CA ARG A 137 -12.54 -16.19 -3.50
C ARG A 137 -11.66 -15.72 -2.35
N VAL A 138 -12.15 -15.84 -1.12
CA VAL A 138 -11.42 -15.46 0.08
C VAL A 138 -11.30 -16.67 1.01
N PRO A 139 -10.10 -17.22 1.25
CA PRO A 139 -9.92 -18.32 2.19
C PRO A 139 -10.04 -17.86 3.63
N PHE A 140 -10.15 -18.82 4.56
CA PHE A 140 -10.24 -18.56 6.00
C PHE A 140 -11.39 -17.61 6.36
N GLY A 141 -12.59 -17.84 5.81
CA GLY A 141 -13.78 -16.99 5.96
C GLY A 141 -14.17 -16.66 7.40
N ASN A 142 -13.75 -17.48 8.38
CA ASN A 142 -13.99 -17.24 9.80
C ASN A 142 -13.08 -16.16 10.42
N THR A 143 -11.92 -15.88 9.84
CA THR A 143 -10.87 -15.06 10.48
C THR A 143 -10.35 -13.94 9.58
N LEU A 144 -10.28 -14.17 8.27
CA LEU A 144 -9.67 -13.23 7.33
C LEU A 144 -10.58 -12.02 7.04
N PRO A 145 -11.81 -12.17 6.50
CA PRO A 145 -12.64 -11.02 6.13
C PRO A 145 -13.05 -10.20 7.34
N VAL A 146 -13.08 -8.87 7.20
CA VAL A 146 -13.56 -7.94 8.23
C VAL A 146 -15.04 -7.65 7.96
N LYS A 147 -15.94 -8.20 8.78
CA LYS A 147 -17.37 -7.88 8.72
C LYS A 147 -17.60 -6.41 9.11
N VAL A 148 -18.36 -5.69 8.30
CA VAL A 148 -18.68 -4.26 8.52
C VAL A 148 -20.19 -4.03 8.51
N PRO A 149 -20.69 -2.94 9.14
CA PRO A 149 -22.11 -2.63 9.17
C PRO A 149 -22.73 -2.41 7.78
N HIS A 150 -24.02 -2.67 7.68
CA HIS A 150 -24.85 -2.19 6.57
C HIS A 150 -25.20 -0.71 6.76
N GLY A 151 -25.49 0.00 5.68
CA GLY A 151 -25.92 1.40 5.70
C GLY A 151 -24.89 2.34 5.07
N PRO A 152 -23.72 2.57 5.70
CA PRO A 152 -22.71 3.47 5.16
C PRO A 152 -22.16 3.02 3.80
N PRO A 153 -21.73 3.95 2.94
CA PRO A 153 -21.16 3.64 1.63
C PRO A 153 -19.87 2.82 1.77
N ASP A 154 -19.45 2.16 0.69
CA ASP A 154 -18.25 1.33 0.69
C ASP A 154 -16.99 2.13 1.02
N GLU A 155 -16.94 3.38 0.57
CA GLU A 155 -15.88 4.35 0.84
C GLU A 155 -15.60 4.52 2.34
N ARG A 156 -16.59 4.26 3.20
CA ARG A 156 -16.41 4.27 4.65
C ARG A 156 -15.44 3.19 5.13
N TYR A 157 -15.42 2.03 4.46
CA TYR A 157 -14.79 0.82 4.97
C TYR A 157 -13.73 0.21 4.06
N VAL A 158 -13.80 0.43 2.74
CA VAL A 158 -12.94 -0.24 1.74
C VAL A 158 -11.45 -0.10 2.09
N TYR A 159 -11.04 1.05 2.64
CA TYR A 159 -9.65 1.32 2.99
C TYR A 159 -9.10 0.46 4.15
N LEU A 160 -9.96 -0.25 4.89
CA LEU A 160 -9.53 -1.28 5.84
C LEU A 160 -8.84 -2.46 5.15
N SER A 161 -8.96 -2.63 3.84
CA SER A 161 -8.27 -3.68 3.08
C SER A 161 -6.75 -3.49 3.08
N ASP A 162 -6.30 -2.23 3.08
CA ASP A 162 -4.89 -1.83 2.94
C ASP A 162 -4.62 -0.42 3.50
N VAL A 163 -5.04 0.64 2.80
CA VAL A 163 -4.58 2.02 3.03
C VAL A 163 -4.60 2.45 4.49
N LEU A 164 -5.73 2.25 5.18
CA LEU A 164 -5.89 2.69 6.57
C LEU A 164 -4.96 1.89 7.50
N PRO A 165 -5.00 0.55 7.54
CA PRO A 165 -4.07 -0.24 8.36
C PRO A 165 -2.60 -0.05 8.02
N THR A 166 -2.25 0.16 6.75
CA THR A 166 -0.87 0.43 6.32
C THR A 166 -0.39 1.79 6.85
N ALA A 167 -1.18 2.85 6.67
CA ALA A 167 -0.87 4.17 7.19
C ALA A 167 -0.86 4.21 8.73
N TRP A 168 -1.77 3.48 9.37
CA TRP A 168 -1.81 3.34 10.82
C TRP A 168 -0.57 2.63 11.36
N GLN A 169 -0.17 1.52 10.74
CA GLN A 169 1.08 0.83 11.07
C GLN A 169 2.26 1.78 10.91
N ALA A 170 2.31 2.58 9.84
CA ALA A 170 3.40 3.51 9.59
C ALA A 170 3.52 4.56 10.72
N VAL A 171 2.40 5.09 11.21
CA VAL A 171 2.39 6.04 12.33
C VAL A 171 2.76 5.37 13.67
N GLU A 172 2.26 4.18 13.94
CA GLU A 172 2.60 3.41 15.14
C GLU A 172 4.07 2.95 15.13
N TYR A 173 4.61 2.63 13.95
CA TYR A 173 6.02 2.27 13.77
C TYR A 173 6.93 3.48 13.89
N ALA A 174 6.47 4.65 13.42
CA ALA A 174 7.18 5.91 13.63
C ALA A 174 7.34 6.26 15.11
N ALA A 175 6.48 5.71 15.98
CA ALA A 175 6.56 5.90 17.44
C ALA A 175 6.71 7.38 17.82
N ILE A 176 5.88 8.23 17.17
CA ILE A 176 5.92 9.68 17.36
C ILE A 176 5.64 9.98 18.84
N PRO A 177 6.54 10.68 19.55
CA PRO A 177 6.28 11.05 20.95
C PRO A 177 5.00 11.90 21.07
N PRO A 178 4.31 11.88 22.22
CA PRO A 178 3.19 12.79 22.45
C PRO A 178 3.58 14.25 22.21
N GLY A 179 2.88 14.95 21.32
CA GLY A 179 3.22 16.31 20.90
C GLY A 179 4.55 16.41 20.12
N GLY A 180 5.03 15.29 19.56
CA GLY A 180 6.23 15.23 18.73
C GLY A 180 5.96 15.61 17.27
N THR A 181 7.03 15.53 16.47
CA THR A 181 7.06 15.96 15.08
C THR A 181 7.32 14.79 14.13
N VAL A 182 6.69 14.80 12.96
CA VAL A 182 6.90 13.75 11.95
C VAL A 182 7.02 14.33 10.55
N THR A 183 7.97 13.81 9.77
CA THR A 183 7.99 14.02 8.32
C THR A 183 7.38 12.82 7.61
N VAL A 184 6.52 13.05 6.63
CA VAL A 184 5.99 12.02 5.72
C VAL A 184 6.55 12.29 4.32
N LEU A 185 7.39 11.38 3.83
CA LEU A 185 7.93 11.42 2.48
C LEU A 185 6.97 10.67 1.53
N GLY A 186 6.52 11.35 0.48
CA GLY A 186 5.47 10.89 -0.40
C GLY A 186 4.09 11.13 0.19
N LEU A 187 3.23 11.82 -0.56
CA LEU A 187 1.84 12.14 -0.23
C LEU A 187 0.87 11.46 -1.21
N GLY A 188 1.24 10.26 -1.68
CA GLY A 188 0.28 9.33 -2.29
C GLY A 188 -0.73 8.81 -1.26
N PRO A 189 -1.58 7.83 -1.60
CA PRO A 189 -2.63 7.34 -0.69
C PRO A 189 -2.15 6.99 0.73
N ILE A 190 -1.06 6.23 0.86
CA ILE A 190 -0.51 5.84 2.18
C ILE A 190 0.03 7.05 2.93
N GLY A 191 0.76 7.93 2.25
CA GLY A 191 1.36 9.12 2.86
C GLY A 191 0.34 10.16 3.32
N ASP A 192 -0.65 10.48 2.48
CA ASP A 192 -1.77 11.36 2.83
C ASP A 192 -2.49 10.80 4.07
N MET A 193 -2.86 9.51 4.04
CA MET A 193 -3.54 8.90 5.18
C MET A 193 -2.65 8.85 6.44
N SER A 194 -1.34 8.62 6.30
CA SER A 194 -0.39 8.65 7.42
C SER A 194 -0.32 10.04 8.05
N ALA A 195 -0.31 11.10 7.24
CA ALA A 195 -0.30 12.47 7.72
C ALA A 195 -1.59 12.80 8.51
N ARG A 196 -2.75 12.36 8.02
CA ARG A 196 -4.04 12.50 8.72
C ARG A 196 -4.06 11.76 10.05
N ILE A 197 -3.59 10.51 10.06
CA ILE A 197 -3.52 9.71 11.28
C ILE A 197 -2.54 10.34 12.27
N ALA A 198 -1.39 10.83 11.83
CA ALA A 198 -0.43 11.50 12.71
C ALA A 198 -1.02 12.76 13.37
N LEU A 199 -1.75 13.58 12.61
CA LEU A 199 -2.50 14.72 13.16
C LEU A 199 -3.56 14.27 14.17
N HIS A 200 -4.35 13.25 13.82
CA HIS A 200 -5.37 12.67 14.70
C HIS A 200 -4.76 12.12 16.01
N ARG A 201 -3.55 11.54 15.94
CA ARG A 201 -2.80 11.03 17.10
C ARG A 201 -2.06 12.12 17.88
N GLY A 202 -2.21 13.39 17.52
CA GLY A 202 -1.70 14.52 18.30
C GLY A 202 -0.24 14.87 18.04
N ALA A 203 0.31 14.55 16.86
CA ALA A 203 1.58 15.14 16.43
C ALA A 203 1.44 16.67 16.37
N SER A 204 2.39 17.40 16.96
CA SER A 204 2.34 18.87 17.00
C SER A 204 2.71 19.52 15.67
N LEU A 205 3.44 18.79 14.83
CA LEU A 205 3.86 19.20 13.50
C LEU A 205 3.96 17.96 12.60
N VAL A 206 3.23 17.99 11.49
CA VAL A 206 3.35 17.00 10.41
C VAL A 206 3.86 17.73 9.18
N ILE A 207 5.03 17.33 8.70
CA ILE A 207 5.66 17.85 7.48
C ILE A 207 5.45 16.84 6.35
N GLY A 208 4.74 17.22 5.30
CA GLY A 208 4.54 16.38 4.10
C GLY A 208 5.46 16.80 2.97
N VAL A 209 6.19 15.86 2.36
CA VAL A 209 7.09 16.13 1.23
C VAL A 209 6.63 15.35 0.00
N ASP A 210 6.34 16.03 -1.10
CA ASP A 210 6.00 15.41 -2.39
C ASP A 210 6.43 16.34 -3.55
N LEU A 211 6.31 15.87 -4.78
CA LEU A 211 6.59 16.59 -6.03
C LEU A 211 5.33 16.86 -6.86
N VAL A 212 4.18 16.30 -6.47
CA VAL A 212 2.90 16.44 -7.17
C VAL A 212 2.06 17.54 -6.52
N PRO A 213 1.78 18.65 -7.23
CA PRO A 213 1.03 19.80 -6.68
C PRO A 213 -0.30 19.42 -6.02
N GLU A 214 -1.05 18.54 -6.65
CA GLU A 214 -2.39 18.12 -6.20
C GLU A 214 -2.32 17.34 -4.88
N ARG A 215 -1.27 16.55 -4.69
CA ARG A 215 -1.02 15.81 -3.43
C ARG A 215 -0.63 16.77 -2.31
N LEU A 216 0.25 17.73 -2.61
CA LEU A 216 0.64 18.78 -1.68
C LEU A 216 -0.58 19.62 -1.24
N ALA A 217 -1.39 20.09 -2.20
CA ALA A 217 -2.58 20.89 -1.93
C ALA A 217 -3.59 20.14 -1.05
N ARG A 218 -3.81 18.84 -1.35
CA ARG A 218 -4.72 17.98 -0.58
C ARG A 218 -4.27 17.80 0.87
N ALA A 219 -2.98 17.59 1.11
CA ALA A 219 -2.43 17.45 2.46
C ALA A 219 -2.47 18.79 3.21
N ALA A 220 -2.10 19.89 2.55
CA ALA A 220 -2.11 21.23 3.13
C ALA A 220 -3.52 21.66 3.60
N ALA A 221 -4.55 21.31 2.83
CA ALA A 221 -5.95 21.57 3.20
C ALA A 221 -6.39 20.88 4.50
N ARG A 222 -5.60 19.93 5.01
CA ARG A 222 -5.83 19.22 6.28
C ARG A 222 -4.88 19.66 7.40
N GLY A 223 -4.13 20.75 7.22
CA GLY A 223 -3.23 21.28 8.24
C GLY A 223 -1.83 20.66 8.25
N VAL A 224 -1.47 19.91 7.19
CA VAL A 224 -0.09 19.43 7.01
C VAL A 224 0.78 20.58 6.51
N THR A 225 1.96 20.78 7.12
CA THR A 225 2.98 21.68 6.59
C THR A 225 3.64 21.01 5.39
N VAL A 226 3.45 21.54 4.18
CA VAL A 226 3.95 20.86 2.97
C VAL A 226 5.23 21.49 2.42
N LEU A 227 6.14 20.64 1.95
CA LEU A 227 7.34 21.04 1.23
C LEU A 227 7.30 20.45 -0.18
N ASP A 228 7.41 21.31 -1.18
CA ASP A 228 7.50 20.93 -2.58
C ASP A 228 8.94 20.57 -2.94
N LEU A 229 9.20 19.28 -3.16
CA LEU A 229 10.54 18.79 -3.45
C LEU A 229 11.17 19.44 -4.69
N ARG A 230 10.36 19.88 -5.66
CA ARG A 230 10.83 20.51 -6.90
C ARG A 230 11.52 21.84 -6.63
N ALA A 231 10.95 22.63 -5.72
CA ALA A 231 11.50 23.92 -5.32
C ALA A 231 12.87 23.78 -4.65
N HIS A 232 13.11 22.67 -3.94
CA HIS A 232 14.37 22.36 -3.27
C HIS A 232 15.44 21.80 -4.23
N THR A 233 15.04 21.08 -5.27
CA THR A 233 16.00 20.62 -6.30
C THR A 233 16.48 21.75 -7.24
N GLU A 234 15.64 22.77 -7.48
CA GLU A 234 15.95 23.85 -8.43
C GLU A 234 16.74 25.01 -7.80
N THR A 235 16.53 25.28 -6.51
CA THR A 235 17.15 26.40 -5.78
C THR A 235 18.52 26.06 -5.21
N GLY A 236 18.88 24.78 -5.14
CA GLY A 236 20.08 24.30 -4.45
C GLY A 236 19.91 24.19 -2.93
N ASP A 237 18.74 24.56 -2.39
CA ASP A 237 18.39 24.40 -0.98
C ASP A 237 17.85 23.00 -0.73
N ASP A 238 18.58 22.20 0.06
CA ASP A 238 18.19 20.83 0.41
C ASP A 238 16.90 20.77 1.24
N VAL A 239 15.97 19.87 0.88
CA VAL A 239 14.73 19.61 1.61
C VAL A 239 15.00 19.19 3.07
N VAL A 240 16.13 18.54 3.34
CA VAL A 240 16.55 18.20 4.70
C VAL A 240 16.83 19.47 5.51
N THR A 241 17.41 20.50 4.90
CA THR A 241 17.64 21.80 5.55
C THR A 241 16.31 22.47 5.88
N ALA A 242 15.35 22.48 4.95
CA ALA A 242 14.02 23.03 5.21
C ALA A 242 13.29 22.29 6.36
N ILE A 243 13.40 20.96 6.43
CA ILE A 243 12.88 20.16 7.55
C ILE A 243 13.57 20.56 8.86
N ARG A 244 14.90 20.75 8.85
CA ARG A 244 15.65 21.19 10.02
C ARG A 244 15.24 22.58 10.48
N ASP A 245 15.02 23.52 9.57
CA ASP A 245 14.59 24.88 9.90
C ASP A 245 13.23 24.88 10.61
N LEU A 246 12.29 24.05 10.14
CA LEU A 246 10.99 23.83 10.78
C LEU A 246 11.08 23.10 12.14
N THR A 247 12.23 22.53 12.47
CA THR A 247 12.45 21.70 13.67
C THR A 247 13.63 22.19 14.53
N GLN A 248 13.95 23.49 14.45
CA GLN A 248 15.00 24.14 15.26
C GLN A 248 16.39 23.48 15.08
N GLY A 249 16.71 23.10 13.84
CA GLY A 249 17.98 22.48 13.45
C GLY A 249 18.08 20.98 13.73
N ARG A 250 17.10 20.35 14.39
CA ARG A 250 17.22 18.96 14.86
C ARG A 250 16.88 17.91 13.82
N GLY A 251 15.91 18.18 12.95
CA GLY A 251 15.15 17.15 12.25
C GLY A 251 13.92 16.71 13.05
N THR A 252 13.01 15.99 12.40
CA THR A 252 11.77 15.50 13.03
C THR A 252 12.01 14.32 13.97
N ASP A 253 11.14 14.13 14.96
CA ASP A 253 11.23 13.00 15.90
C ASP A 253 11.12 11.65 15.18
N ALA A 254 10.28 11.62 14.14
CA ALA A 254 10.15 10.47 13.27
C ALA A 254 10.03 10.86 11.79
N VAL A 255 10.39 9.92 10.92
CA VAL A 255 10.12 10.03 9.48
C VAL A 255 9.38 8.79 9.01
N ILE A 256 8.30 8.98 8.26
CA ILE A 256 7.58 7.94 7.54
C ILE A 256 7.98 8.03 6.07
N ASP A 257 8.56 6.96 5.54
CA ASP A 257 8.77 6.80 4.10
C ASP A 257 7.60 6.04 3.50
N ALA A 258 6.79 6.74 2.70
CA ALA A 258 5.66 6.20 1.96
C ALA A 258 5.91 6.26 0.43
N VAL A 259 7.18 6.23 -0.01
CA VAL A 259 7.58 6.29 -1.42
C VAL A 259 8.05 4.92 -1.95
N GLY A 260 9.05 4.31 -1.31
CA GLY A 260 9.63 3.02 -1.76
C GLY A 260 10.38 3.09 -3.10
N MET A 261 10.37 1.98 -3.85
CA MET A 261 11.07 1.79 -5.14
C MET A 261 10.78 2.86 -6.22
N GLU A 262 9.69 3.63 -6.06
CA GLU A 262 9.31 4.70 -6.98
C GLU A 262 10.00 6.04 -6.70
N ALA A 263 10.97 6.11 -5.78
CA ALA A 263 11.67 7.35 -5.48
C ALA A 263 12.20 8.02 -6.77
N HIS A 264 11.96 9.31 -6.92
CA HIS A 264 12.44 10.05 -8.10
C HIS A 264 13.85 10.55 -7.78
N GLY A 265 14.88 9.91 -8.33
CA GLY A 265 16.28 10.26 -8.12
C GLY A 265 17.25 9.32 -8.83
N ALA A 266 18.29 9.90 -9.42
CA ALA A 266 19.35 9.31 -10.27
C ALA A 266 18.90 8.76 -11.66
N PRO A 267 19.15 9.50 -12.77
CA PRO A 267 18.93 9.04 -14.16
C PRO A 267 19.59 7.69 -14.49
N ALA A 268 20.72 7.37 -13.83
CA ALA A 268 21.47 6.14 -14.04
C ALA A 268 20.70 4.87 -13.60
N GLY A 269 19.93 4.93 -12.50
CA GLY A 269 19.13 3.80 -12.02
C GLY A 269 17.96 3.47 -12.95
N LYS A 270 17.37 4.50 -13.59
CA LYS A 270 16.27 4.34 -14.56
C LYS A 270 16.71 3.54 -15.79
N ALA A 271 17.92 3.79 -16.29
CA ALA A 271 18.46 3.08 -17.45
C ALA A 271 18.77 1.60 -17.13
N ALA A 272 19.36 1.33 -15.96
CA ALA A 272 19.65 -0.04 -15.51
C ALA A 272 18.36 -0.87 -15.33
N HIS A 273 17.34 -0.32 -14.67
CA HIS A 273 16.03 -0.98 -14.50
C HIS A 273 15.32 -1.23 -15.84
N GLN A 274 15.42 -0.29 -16.79
CA GLN A 274 14.86 -0.47 -18.13
C GLN A 274 15.56 -1.58 -18.91
N LEU A 275 16.88 -1.68 -18.83
CA LEU A 275 17.66 -2.75 -19.47
C LEU A 275 17.34 -4.14 -18.89
N VAL A 276 17.20 -4.26 -17.57
CA VAL A 276 16.82 -5.52 -16.92
C VAL A 276 15.41 -5.96 -17.35
N GLY A 277 14.46 -5.03 -17.44
CA GLY A 277 13.10 -5.33 -17.92
C GLY A 277 12.99 -5.67 -19.41
N MET A 278 14.07 -5.53 -20.20
CA MET A 278 14.13 -5.98 -21.60
C MET A 278 14.74 -7.37 -21.76
N LEU A 279 15.31 -7.95 -20.69
CA LEU A 279 15.86 -9.30 -20.72
C LEU A 279 14.73 -10.34 -20.69
N PRO A 280 14.95 -11.54 -21.25
CA PRO A 280 14.01 -12.64 -21.09
C PRO A 280 13.85 -13.00 -19.60
N ASP A 281 12.64 -13.38 -19.18
CA ASP A 281 12.30 -13.64 -17.77
C ASP A 281 13.25 -14.61 -17.06
N ALA A 282 13.73 -15.64 -17.76
CA ALA A 282 14.67 -16.62 -17.24
C ALA A 282 16.01 -16.00 -16.77
N TRP A 283 16.38 -14.85 -17.32
CA TRP A 283 17.58 -14.08 -16.98
C TRP A 283 17.26 -12.88 -16.10
N ALA A 284 16.11 -12.22 -16.32
CA ALA A 284 15.69 -11.06 -15.52
C ALA A 284 15.42 -11.44 -14.06
N ARG A 285 14.70 -12.55 -13.80
CA ARG A 285 14.33 -12.96 -12.43
C ARG A 285 15.54 -13.21 -11.53
N PRO A 286 16.52 -14.07 -11.90
CA PRO A 286 17.67 -14.32 -11.02
C PRO A 286 18.55 -13.10 -10.81
N LEU A 287 18.60 -12.18 -11.80
CA LEU A 287 19.37 -10.94 -11.70
C LEU A 287 18.69 -9.96 -10.74
N MET A 288 17.37 -9.78 -10.81
CA MET A 288 16.62 -8.95 -9.86
C MET A 288 16.73 -9.52 -8.44
N GLU A 289 16.60 -10.84 -8.28
CA GLU A 289 16.69 -11.53 -6.98
C GLU A 289 18.10 -11.50 -6.35
N ARG A 290 19.17 -11.23 -7.11
CA ARG A 290 20.56 -11.26 -6.59
C ARG A 290 21.30 -9.93 -6.66
N ALA A 291 20.89 -9.04 -7.56
CA ALA A 291 21.61 -7.81 -7.88
C ALA A 291 20.67 -6.60 -8.06
N GLY A 292 19.40 -6.71 -7.65
CA GLY A 292 18.48 -5.58 -7.61
C GLY A 292 19.01 -4.48 -6.67
N VAL A 293 19.00 -3.24 -7.17
CA VAL A 293 19.30 -2.03 -6.39
C VAL A 293 18.12 -1.08 -6.56
N ASP A 294 17.56 -0.64 -5.44
CA ASP A 294 16.41 0.27 -5.43
C ASP A 294 16.82 1.73 -5.60
N ARG A 295 15.80 2.57 -5.77
CA ARG A 295 15.96 4.02 -5.71
C ARG A 295 15.92 4.46 -4.25
N LEU A 296 17.09 4.68 -3.66
CA LEU A 296 17.25 4.91 -2.21
C LEU A 296 17.08 6.38 -1.77
N ALA A 297 16.76 7.30 -2.69
CA ALA A 297 16.73 8.73 -2.38
C ALA A 297 15.77 9.09 -1.23
N ALA A 298 14.58 8.47 -1.19
CA ALA A 298 13.61 8.70 -0.11
C ALA A 298 14.13 8.16 1.24
N LEU A 299 14.68 6.93 1.25
CA LEU A 299 15.25 6.31 2.44
C LEU A 299 16.44 7.11 2.99
N HIS A 300 17.36 7.55 2.13
CA HIS A 300 18.50 8.36 2.54
C HIS A 300 18.04 9.73 3.06
N THR A 301 17.06 10.37 2.41
CA THR A 301 16.43 11.59 2.92
C THR A 301 15.82 11.37 4.30
N ALA A 302 15.12 10.24 4.52
CA ALA A 302 14.54 9.91 5.82
C ALA A 302 15.62 9.76 6.91
N ILE A 303 16.70 9.04 6.59
CA ILE A 303 17.86 8.86 7.49
C ILE A 303 18.53 10.19 7.82
N GLU A 304 18.60 11.13 6.88
CA GLU A 304 19.23 12.43 7.10
C GLU A 304 18.32 13.43 7.85
N ALA A 305 17.02 13.41 7.54
CA ALA A 305 16.01 14.31 8.08
C ALA A 305 15.52 13.95 9.49
N VAL A 306 15.55 12.68 9.87
CA VAL A 306 15.20 12.27 11.24
C VAL A 306 16.19 12.84 12.25
N ARG A 307 15.77 13.26 13.43
CA ARG A 307 16.72 13.71 14.46
C ARG A 307 17.58 12.56 14.99
N ARG A 308 18.64 12.91 15.71
CA ARG A 308 19.39 11.94 16.53
C ARG A 308 18.46 11.27 17.56
N GLY A 309 18.55 9.95 17.68
CA GLY A 309 17.70 9.10 18.50
C GLY A 309 16.25 8.99 18.02
N GLY A 310 15.95 9.41 16.79
CA GLY A 310 14.61 9.32 16.20
C GLY A 310 14.35 8.00 15.48
N THR A 311 13.13 7.89 14.95
CA THR A 311 12.65 6.66 14.30
C THR A 311 12.34 6.88 12.84
N VAL A 312 12.77 5.96 11.99
CA VAL A 312 12.34 5.87 10.59
C VAL A 312 11.38 4.69 10.46
N SER A 313 10.17 4.97 9.98
CA SER A 313 9.16 3.97 9.64
C SER A 313 9.09 3.83 8.11
N LEU A 314 9.51 2.68 7.61
CA LEU A 314 9.47 2.35 6.18
C LEU A 314 8.17 1.63 5.86
N SER A 315 7.25 2.34 5.21
CA SER A 315 6.03 1.77 4.62
C SER A 315 6.14 1.56 3.11
N GLY A 316 7.01 2.32 2.44
CA GLY A 316 7.35 2.12 1.03
C GLY A 316 7.98 0.74 0.81
N VAL A 317 7.65 0.10 -0.31
CA VAL A 317 8.20 -1.21 -0.67
C VAL A 317 9.63 -1.03 -1.17
N TYR A 318 10.55 -1.84 -0.68
CA TYR A 318 11.93 -2.02 -1.15
C TYR A 318 12.15 -3.50 -1.46
N GLY A 319 12.80 -3.80 -2.58
CA GLY A 319 13.12 -5.15 -3.06
C GLY A 319 14.58 -5.34 -3.47
N GLY A 320 15.41 -4.30 -3.32
CA GLY A 320 16.84 -4.33 -3.64
C GLY A 320 17.62 -5.18 -2.64
N MET A 321 18.36 -6.16 -3.15
CA MET A 321 19.16 -7.08 -2.33
C MET A 321 20.56 -6.53 -2.00
N LEU A 322 21.02 -5.52 -2.74
CA LEU A 322 22.35 -4.93 -2.61
C LEU A 322 22.32 -3.43 -2.28
N ASP A 323 21.25 -2.98 -1.62
CA ASP A 323 21.04 -1.57 -1.33
C ASP A 323 22.09 -1.01 -0.34
N PRO A 324 22.90 -0.01 -0.74
CA PRO A 324 23.89 0.58 0.14
C PRO A 324 23.25 1.39 1.27
N MET A 325 23.52 0.95 2.51
CA MET A 325 23.04 1.61 3.72
C MET A 325 24.12 2.48 4.38
N PRO A 326 23.82 3.74 4.76
CA PRO A 326 24.77 4.64 5.42
C PRO A 326 24.95 4.27 6.90
N MET A 327 25.54 3.09 7.17
CA MET A 327 25.62 2.50 8.51
C MET A 327 26.32 3.39 9.53
N MET A 328 27.36 4.13 9.13
CA MET A 328 28.03 5.10 10.02
C MET A 328 27.04 6.15 10.52
N THR A 329 26.28 6.78 9.61
CA THR A 329 25.28 7.80 9.94
C THR A 329 24.17 7.23 10.81
N MET A 330 23.64 6.06 10.45
CA MET A 330 22.57 5.41 11.22
C MET A 330 23.00 5.07 12.65
N PHE A 331 24.21 4.52 12.79
CA PHE A 331 24.79 4.17 14.08
C PHE A 331 25.08 5.42 14.93
N ASP A 332 25.74 6.42 14.35
CA ASP A 332 26.07 7.69 15.03
C ASP A 332 24.82 8.46 15.49
N LYS A 333 23.77 8.47 14.67
CA LYS A 333 22.49 9.08 15.02
C LYS A 333 21.61 8.21 15.92
N GLN A 334 22.00 6.97 16.22
CA GLN A 334 21.20 5.99 16.97
C GLN A 334 19.78 5.85 16.39
N ILE A 335 19.68 5.71 15.07
CA ILE A 335 18.39 5.61 14.39
C ILE A 335 17.72 4.28 14.69
N GLN A 336 16.44 4.34 15.05
CA GLN A 336 15.56 3.17 15.09
C GLN A 336 14.90 3.01 13.72
N LEU A 337 14.93 1.81 13.17
CA LEU A 337 14.31 1.50 11.88
C LEU A 337 13.24 0.42 12.06
N ARG A 338 12.00 0.72 11.65
CA ARG A 338 10.89 -0.23 11.65
C ARG A 338 10.28 -0.29 10.25
N MET A 339 9.98 -1.49 9.77
CA MET A 339 9.56 -1.69 8.38
C MET A 339 8.73 -2.96 8.22
N GLY A 340 8.10 -3.10 7.05
CA GLY A 340 7.48 -4.34 6.61
C GLY A 340 6.08 -4.13 6.03
N GLN A 341 5.57 -5.18 5.38
CA GLN A 341 4.18 -5.23 4.93
C GLN A 341 3.23 -4.97 6.11
N ALA A 342 2.12 -4.29 5.84
CA ALA A 342 1.16 -4.01 6.90
C ALA A 342 0.50 -5.28 7.40
N ASN A 343 0.37 -5.37 8.73
CA ASN A 343 -0.33 -6.45 9.41
C ASN A 343 -1.79 -6.04 9.57
N VAL A 344 -2.56 -6.06 8.49
CA VAL A 344 -3.88 -5.39 8.40
C VAL A 344 -4.77 -5.69 9.61
N ARG A 345 -5.00 -6.97 9.90
CA ARG A 345 -5.87 -7.39 11.01
C ARG A 345 -5.40 -6.94 12.39
N ARG A 346 -4.11 -6.67 12.60
CA ARG A 346 -3.58 -6.15 13.87
C ARG A 346 -4.19 -4.79 14.24
N TRP A 347 -4.57 -4.00 13.25
CA TRP A 347 -4.96 -2.60 13.41
C TRP A 347 -6.47 -2.36 13.28
N VAL A 348 -7.21 -3.31 12.71
CA VAL A 348 -8.65 -3.17 12.42
C VAL A 348 -9.45 -2.74 13.65
N ASP A 349 -9.28 -3.41 14.79
CA ASP A 349 -10.08 -3.12 15.99
C ASP A 349 -9.86 -1.70 16.54
N GLY A 350 -8.67 -1.13 16.31
CA GLY A 350 -8.36 0.26 16.69
C GLY A 350 -8.84 1.30 15.68
N ILE A 351 -9.00 0.91 14.41
CA ILE A 351 -9.40 1.81 13.32
C ILE A 351 -10.91 1.84 13.17
N LEU A 352 -11.59 0.68 13.27
CA LEU A 352 -13.02 0.55 13.01
C LEU A 352 -13.90 1.53 13.81
N PRO A 353 -13.62 1.83 15.10
CA PRO A 353 -14.37 2.84 15.85
C PRO A 353 -14.26 4.27 15.28
N LEU A 354 -13.23 4.57 14.49
CA LEU A 354 -13.06 5.86 13.82
C LEU A 354 -13.79 5.95 12.48
N LEU A 355 -14.46 4.89 12.05
CA LEU A 355 -15.25 4.84 10.82
C LEU A 355 -16.74 5.03 11.14
N ASP A 356 -17.01 5.93 12.09
CA ASP A 356 -18.33 6.41 12.49
C ASP A 356 -18.68 7.70 11.75
N ASP A 357 -19.93 8.18 11.87
CA ASP A 357 -20.45 9.34 11.14
C ASP A 357 -19.63 10.64 11.30
N ALA A 358 -18.80 10.76 12.36
CA ALA A 358 -17.92 11.92 12.53
C ALA A 358 -16.77 11.96 11.50
N ASP A 359 -16.41 10.80 10.94
CA ASP A 359 -15.34 10.60 9.94
C ASP A 359 -14.07 11.44 10.23
N PRO A 360 -13.43 11.27 11.40
CA PRO A 360 -12.29 12.09 11.81
C PRO A 360 -11.08 11.97 10.86
N LEU A 361 -11.01 10.92 10.04
CA LEU A 361 -9.95 10.69 9.07
C LEU A 361 -10.34 11.14 7.64
N GLY A 362 -11.60 11.50 7.41
CA GLY A 362 -12.11 11.92 6.10
C GLY A 362 -12.00 10.82 5.05
N VAL A 363 -12.39 9.59 5.41
CA VAL A 363 -12.31 8.41 4.55
C VAL A 363 -13.32 8.44 3.42
N GLU A 364 -14.54 8.96 3.63
CA GLU A 364 -15.56 8.94 2.57
C GLU A 364 -15.19 9.84 1.38
N GLY A 365 -14.52 10.96 1.66
CA GLY A 365 -13.93 11.84 0.65
C GLY A 365 -12.51 11.46 0.24
N PHE A 366 -12.06 10.23 0.55
CA PHE A 366 -10.68 9.86 0.32
C PHE A 366 -10.37 9.54 -1.15
N ALA A 367 -11.27 8.82 -1.83
CA ALA A 367 -11.17 8.59 -3.26
C ALA A 367 -11.24 9.92 -4.03
N THR A 368 -10.32 10.14 -4.97
CA THR A 368 -10.46 11.23 -5.94
C THR A 368 -11.22 10.79 -7.17
N HIS A 369 -11.25 9.49 -7.47
CA HIS A 369 -11.96 8.92 -8.61
C HIS A 369 -12.72 7.66 -8.19
N VAL A 370 -13.96 7.56 -8.66
CA VAL A 370 -14.79 6.35 -8.56
C VAL A 370 -15.24 6.02 -9.98
N LEU A 371 -14.84 4.85 -10.49
CA LEU A 371 -14.97 4.48 -11.90
C LEU A 371 -15.59 3.07 -12.03
N PRO A 372 -16.26 2.74 -13.14
CA PRO A 372 -16.62 1.35 -13.44
C PRO A 372 -15.36 0.50 -13.65
N LEU A 373 -15.46 -0.82 -13.49
CA LEU A 373 -14.33 -1.76 -13.67
C LEU A 373 -13.70 -1.63 -15.08
N GLU A 374 -14.53 -1.37 -16.08
CA GLU A 374 -14.21 -1.19 -17.50
C GLU A 374 -13.18 -0.08 -17.73
N GLU A 375 -13.18 0.95 -16.89
CA GLU A 375 -12.25 2.09 -16.96
C GLU A 375 -10.93 1.81 -16.23
N GLY A 376 -10.77 0.63 -15.62
CA GLY A 376 -9.55 0.19 -14.94
C GLY A 376 -8.27 0.41 -15.77
N PRO A 377 -8.18 -0.03 -17.05
CA PRO A 377 -6.99 0.20 -17.87
C PRO A 377 -6.63 1.68 -18.07
N LYS A 378 -7.63 2.55 -18.19
CA LYS A 378 -7.42 4.00 -18.27
C LYS A 378 -6.96 4.54 -16.92
N ALA A 379 -7.58 4.11 -15.83
CA ALA A 379 -7.20 4.51 -14.48
C ALA A 379 -5.74 4.16 -14.16
N TYR A 380 -5.26 2.96 -14.51
CA TYR A 380 -3.85 2.58 -14.35
C TYR A 380 -2.91 3.54 -15.10
N ARG A 381 -3.22 3.86 -16.37
CA ARG A 381 -2.42 4.81 -17.17
C ARG A 381 -2.42 6.21 -16.55
N THR A 382 -3.58 6.71 -16.15
CA THR A 382 -3.74 8.03 -15.53
C THR A 382 -3.00 8.11 -14.20
N PHE A 383 -3.13 7.09 -13.35
CA PHE A 383 -2.47 7.02 -12.06
C PHE A 383 -0.95 6.95 -12.21
N GLN A 384 -0.45 6.13 -13.13
CA GLN A 384 0.97 6.02 -13.46
C GLN A 384 1.55 7.35 -13.98
N ALA A 385 0.78 8.06 -14.82
CA ALA A 385 1.18 9.34 -15.37
C ALA A 385 1.08 10.50 -14.36
N LYS A 386 0.42 10.29 -13.20
CA LYS A 386 0.16 11.29 -12.16
C LYS A 386 -0.54 12.54 -12.72
N VAL A 387 -1.51 12.31 -13.60
CA VAL A 387 -2.34 13.38 -14.20
C VAL A 387 -3.77 13.31 -13.67
N ASP A 388 -4.59 14.31 -14.02
CA ASP A 388 -6.02 14.37 -13.68
C ASP A 388 -6.30 14.45 -12.16
N GLY A 389 -5.31 14.81 -11.35
CA GLY A 389 -5.45 14.80 -9.88
C GLY A 389 -5.75 13.41 -9.30
N MET A 390 -5.39 12.34 -10.00
CA MET A 390 -5.61 10.97 -9.55
C MET A 390 -4.67 10.62 -8.40
N VAL A 391 -5.24 10.48 -7.20
CA VAL A 391 -4.51 10.11 -5.97
C VAL A 391 -4.98 8.75 -5.48
N LYS A 392 -6.28 8.58 -5.25
CA LYS A 392 -6.88 7.30 -4.88
C LYS A 392 -8.07 7.01 -5.77
N THR A 393 -8.07 5.83 -6.39
CA THR A 393 -9.12 5.38 -7.29
C THR A 393 -9.82 4.16 -6.71
N LEU A 394 -11.15 4.17 -6.76
CA LEU A 394 -11.98 3.00 -6.52
C LEU A 394 -12.65 2.58 -7.84
N LEU A 395 -12.58 1.30 -8.15
CA LEU A 395 -13.35 0.66 -9.20
C LEU A 395 -14.63 0.06 -8.60
N LYS A 396 -15.75 0.16 -9.32
CA LYS A 396 -17.06 -0.40 -8.96
C LYS A 396 -17.43 -1.51 -9.95
N PRO A 397 -17.10 -2.78 -9.65
CA PRO A 397 -17.51 -3.91 -10.48
C PRO A 397 -19.04 -4.00 -10.60
N GLY A 398 -19.54 -4.32 -11.79
CA GLY A 398 -20.98 -4.45 -12.07
C GLY A 398 -21.75 -3.12 -12.18
N ALA A 399 -21.11 -1.96 -12.01
CA ALA A 399 -21.69 -0.68 -12.38
C ALA A 399 -21.71 -0.51 -13.91
N ALA A 400 -22.77 0.08 -14.46
CA ALA A 400 -22.81 0.40 -15.89
C ALA A 400 -21.71 1.40 -16.26
N ALA A 401 -21.09 1.21 -17.43
CA ALA A 401 -20.01 2.05 -17.95
C ALA A 401 -20.48 3.46 -18.34
#